data_AF-A0A4S9E992-F1
#
_entry.id   AF-A0A4S9E992-F1
#
_cell.length_a   1.000
_cell.length_b   1.000
_cell.length_c   1.000
_cell.angle_alpha   90.00
_cell.angle_beta   90.00
_cell.angle_gamma   90.00
#
_symmetry.space_group_name_H-M   'P 1'
#
loop_
_entity.id
_entity.type
_entity.pdbx_description
1 polymer ?
#
loop_
_entity_poly.entity_id
_entity_poly.type
_entity_poly.pdbx_seq_one_letter_code
_entity_poly.pdbx_strand_id
1 'polypeptide(L)'
;MQQTSMDTGEASSTGPRPALRNSNDLHTLSSRPVQHSLRTIETSNRYFWAVDHTQQWSLTVTDKSPDGTQRSLPKNELTVMALNEMAAKAGRGYFFHLRNKEFWKKAPNSELCPPERKPQQPGAQFPEILYMHYEWDKRDRSRFLQSTHRSRYLRSDGLVNLPPPETPLYAIQFVSAANYPLYSTSSSTLVLLETEQTVYLATTKELEEISDVYASSEKNLKEKFNVLEVGSLKAVYRLVIEKCRPRNVPATYNAGEFQRDVIPRSTTQLGSIPLGTPLPLAEGTKQPGKPSRRKRRRKGQSDQTDEELLKETA
;
A
#
# COMPACT_ATOMS: atom_id res chain seq x y z
N MET A 1 74.69 -62.59 -18.29
CA MET A 1 75.28 -61.93 -19.48
C MET A 1 74.76 -60.50 -19.52
N GLN A 2 75.66 -59.52 -19.60
CA GLN A 2 75.52 -58.13 -20.10
C GLN A 2 74.40 -57.25 -19.49
N GLN A 3 74.69 -56.18 -18.72
CA GLN A 3 75.29 -54.86 -19.03
C GLN A 3 74.22 -53.75 -19.18
N THR A 4 74.34 -52.71 -18.32
CA THR A 4 74.25 -51.24 -18.53
C THR A 4 73.26 -50.70 -19.58
N SER A 5 72.51 -49.59 -19.38
CA SER A 5 72.97 -48.23 -19.03
C SER A 5 71.80 -47.25 -18.84
N MET A 6 72.14 -46.09 -18.29
CA MET A 6 71.38 -44.86 -18.04
C MET A 6 70.68 -44.27 -19.27
N ASP A 7 69.61 -43.48 -19.05
CA ASP A 7 69.56 -42.15 -19.68
C ASP A 7 68.66 -41.14 -18.95
N THR A 8 69.11 -39.90 -19.01
CA THR A 8 68.60 -38.65 -18.44
C THR A 8 67.47 -38.05 -19.28
N GLY A 9 66.43 -37.48 -18.64
CA GLY A 9 65.33 -36.79 -19.31
C GLY A 9 65.03 -35.43 -18.68
N GLU A 10 65.20 -34.39 -19.48
CA GLU A 10 65.20 -32.96 -19.15
C GLU A 10 63.84 -32.42 -18.66
N ALA A 11 63.90 -31.53 -17.67
CA ALA A 11 62.79 -30.72 -17.19
C ALA A 11 62.64 -29.46 -18.05
N SER A 12 61.58 -29.40 -18.86
CA SER A 12 61.20 -28.20 -19.62
C SER A 12 60.27 -27.31 -18.80
N SER A 13 60.79 -26.13 -18.47
CA SER A 13 60.14 -25.03 -17.79
C SER A 13 59.11 -24.36 -18.73
N THR A 14 57.82 -24.45 -18.40
CA THR A 14 56.77 -23.64 -19.03
C THR A 14 56.49 -22.43 -18.15
N GLY A 15 56.87 -21.25 -18.65
CA GLY A 15 56.62 -19.96 -18.01
C GLY A 15 55.13 -19.55 -18.00
N PRO A 16 54.75 -18.60 -17.14
CA PRO A 16 53.36 -18.20 -16.92
C PRO A 16 52.80 -17.40 -18.10
N ARG A 17 51.67 -17.87 -18.65
CA ARG A 17 50.87 -17.14 -19.64
C ARG A 17 50.25 -15.89 -19.02
N PRO A 18 50.30 -14.72 -19.70
CA PRO A 18 49.67 -13.50 -19.22
C PRO A 18 48.15 -13.62 -19.24
N ALA A 19 47.52 -13.16 -18.15
CA ALA A 19 46.07 -13.13 -17.99
C ALA A 19 45.43 -12.24 -19.05
N LEU A 20 44.63 -12.85 -19.93
CA LEU A 20 43.69 -12.16 -20.81
C LEU A 20 42.64 -11.47 -19.93
N ARG A 21 42.76 -10.15 -19.88
CA ARG A 21 41.82 -9.24 -19.22
C ARG A 21 40.50 -9.29 -20.00
N ASN A 22 39.55 -10.09 -19.52
CA ASN A 22 38.18 -10.12 -20.03
C ASN A 22 37.53 -8.76 -19.79
N SER A 23 37.54 -7.89 -20.80
CA SER A 23 36.70 -6.71 -20.90
C SER A 23 35.28 -7.12 -21.28
N ASN A 24 34.59 -7.77 -20.34
CA ASN A 24 33.14 -7.93 -20.31
C ASN A 24 32.56 -6.97 -19.25
N ASP A 25 32.98 -5.70 -19.28
CA ASP A 25 32.17 -4.62 -18.70
C ASP A 25 31.04 -4.31 -19.68
N LEU A 26 30.16 -5.30 -19.87
CA LEU A 26 28.86 -5.07 -20.45
C LEU A 26 28.10 -4.26 -19.39
N HIS A 27 28.02 -2.96 -19.62
CA HIS A 27 27.12 -2.06 -18.94
C HIS A 27 25.71 -2.66 -18.99
N THR A 28 25.35 -3.40 -17.96
CA THR A 28 23.96 -3.56 -17.55
C THR A 28 23.55 -2.15 -17.16
N LEU A 29 23.12 -1.39 -18.16
CA LEU A 29 22.29 -0.20 -17.97
C LEU A 29 21.07 -0.71 -17.23
N SER A 30 21.20 -0.75 -15.91
CA SER A 30 20.12 -0.97 -14.96
C SER A 30 19.13 0.15 -15.23
N SER A 31 18.20 -0.11 -16.14
CA SER A 31 17.11 0.78 -16.45
C SER A 31 16.35 0.92 -15.15
N ARG A 32 16.56 2.05 -14.46
CA ARG A 32 15.85 2.31 -13.22
C ARG A 32 14.36 2.13 -13.53
N PRO A 33 13.62 1.32 -12.74
CA PRO A 33 12.22 1.08 -13.00
C PRO A 33 11.52 2.44 -13.07
N VAL A 34 10.74 2.66 -14.13
CA VAL A 34 10.02 3.91 -14.35
C VAL A 34 9.04 4.09 -13.18
N GLN A 35 9.33 5.04 -12.30
CA GLN A 35 8.46 5.34 -11.17
C GLN A 35 7.33 6.24 -11.65
N HIS A 36 6.10 5.73 -11.59
CA HIS A 36 4.91 6.52 -11.92
C HIS A 36 4.32 7.15 -10.65
N SER A 37 3.83 8.39 -10.75
CA SER A 37 3.08 9.03 -9.65
C SER A 37 1.59 8.80 -9.83
N LEU A 38 0.84 8.47 -8.76
CA LEU A 38 -0.62 8.36 -8.79
C LEU A 38 -1.34 9.58 -9.39
N ARG A 39 -0.73 10.75 -9.30
CA ARG A 39 -1.27 12.01 -9.80
C ARG A 39 -1.12 12.18 -11.31
N THR A 40 -0.14 11.52 -11.91
CA THR A 40 0.27 11.73 -13.31
C THR A 40 -0.06 10.56 -14.22
N ILE A 41 -0.46 9.42 -13.66
CA ILE A 41 -0.90 8.27 -14.45
C ILE A 41 -2.20 8.63 -15.17
N GLU A 42 -2.21 8.46 -16.48
CA GLU A 42 -3.41 8.61 -17.31
C GLU A 42 -4.52 7.66 -16.85
N THR A 43 -5.75 8.14 -16.89
CA THR A 43 -6.89 7.34 -16.41
C THR A 43 -7.10 6.13 -17.31
N SER A 44 -7.06 4.93 -16.72
CA SER A 44 -7.30 3.66 -17.41
C SER A 44 -8.21 2.75 -16.60
N ASN A 45 -8.92 1.83 -17.26
CA ASN A 45 -9.74 0.80 -16.61
C ASN A 45 -8.92 -0.41 -16.15
N ARG A 46 -7.65 -0.46 -16.54
CA ARG A 46 -6.71 -1.56 -16.31
C ARG A 46 -5.30 -0.99 -16.30
N TYR A 47 -4.94 -0.34 -15.20
CA TYR A 47 -3.56 0.11 -14.99
C TYR A 47 -2.86 -0.80 -13.99
N PHE A 48 -3.54 -1.11 -12.89
CA PHE A 48 -2.91 -1.79 -11.77
C PHE A 48 -2.90 -3.30 -11.90
N TRP A 49 -3.66 -3.91 -12.82
CA TRP A 49 -3.68 -5.36 -12.99
C TRP A 49 -3.11 -5.82 -14.34
N ALA A 50 -1.89 -6.36 -14.29
CA ALA A 50 -1.17 -6.88 -15.44
C ALA A 50 -1.72 -8.24 -15.92
N VAL A 51 -1.17 -8.76 -17.02
CA VAL A 51 -1.47 -10.13 -17.48
C VAL A 51 -0.65 -11.14 -16.67
N ASP A 52 0.62 -10.81 -16.40
CA ASP A 52 1.57 -11.70 -15.71
C ASP A 52 1.85 -11.26 -14.26
N HIS A 53 2.15 -12.24 -13.42
CA HIS A 53 2.55 -12.10 -12.02
C HIS A 53 3.79 -11.20 -11.89
N THR A 54 4.84 -11.47 -12.65
CA THR A 54 6.11 -10.73 -12.55
C THR A 54 5.92 -9.24 -12.84
N GLN A 55 5.10 -8.93 -13.84
CA GLN A 55 4.75 -7.54 -14.19
C GLN A 55 3.90 -6.88 -13.11
N GLN A 56 2.97 -7.61 -12.51
CA GLN A 56 2.11 -7.11 -11.44
C GLN A 56 2.92 -6.63 -10.24
N TRP A 57 3.93 -7.42 -9.85
CA TRP A 57 4.67 -7.21 -8.61
C TRP A 57 5.94 -6.38 -8.77
N SER A 58 6.41 -6.19 -10.00
CA SER A 58 7.45 -5.20 -10.31
C SER A 58 6.91 -3.77 -10.41
N LEU A 59 5.58 -3.60 -10.43
CA LEU A 59 4.95 -2.28 -10.50
C LEU A 59 5.32 -1.43 -9.28
N THR A 60 6.01 -0.32 -9.53
CA THR A 60 6.37 0.67 -8.51
C THR A 60 5.63 1.97 -8.79
N VAL A 61 4.72 2.33 -7.89
CA VAL A 61 3.95 3.59 -7.97
C VAL A 61 4.19 4.41 -6.72
N THR A 62 4.28 5.72 -6.89
CA THR A 62 4.53 6.66 -5.80
C THR A 62 3.34 7.60 -5.60
N ASP A 63 3.19 8.11 -4.37
CA ASP A 63 2.31 9.22 -4.07
C ASP A 63 2.95 10.18 -3.06
N LYS A 64 2.33 11.35 -2.85
CA LYS A 64 2.70 12.28 -1.79
C LYS A 64 2.09 11.84 -0.46
N SER A 65 2.91 11.72 0.58
CA SER A 65 2.47 11.60 1.97
C SER A 65 1.88 12.92 2.49
N PRO A 66 1.24 12.91 3.68
CA PRO A 66 0.64 14.11 4.25
C PRO A 66 1.63 15.26 4.51
N ASP A 67 2.90 14.96 4.75
CA ASP A 67 4.01 15.91 4.89
C ASP A 67 4.52 16.46 3.54
N GLY A 68 3.94 16.01 2.42
CA GLY A 68 4.30 16.41 1.07
C GLY A 68 5.47 15.63 0.47
N THR A 69 6.14 14.75 1.23
CA THR A 69 7.23 13.93 0.72
C THR A 69 6.73 12.84 -0.22
N GLN A 70 7.58 12.37 -1.14
CA GLN A 70 7.21 11.29 -2.05
C GLN A 70 7.44 9.95 -1.37
N ARG A 71 6.42 9.10 -1.37
CA ARG A 71 6.49 7.72 -0.87
C ARG A 71 6.17 6.72 -1.96
N SER A 72 6.85 5.58 -1.96
CA SER A 72 6.37 4.42 -2.72
C SER A 72 5.14 3.85 -2.03
N LEU A 73 4.14 3.47 -2.81
CA LEU A 73 3.02 2.71 -2.30
C LEU A 73 3.49 1.29 -1.97
N PRO A 74 3.10 0.74 -0.81
CA PRO A 74 3.38 -0.65 -0.47
C PRO A 74 2.54 -1.60 -1.33
N LYS A 75 2.99 -2.85 -1.41
CA LYS A 75 2.39 -3.86 -2.28
C LYS A 75 0.91 -4.12 -1.97
N ASN A 76 0.51 -4.18 -0.70
CA ASN A 76 -0.89 -4.38 -0.31
C ASN A 76 -1.81 -3.26 -0.88
N GLU A 77 -1.35 -2.00 -0.86
CA GLU A 77 -2.11 -0.87 -1.43
C GLU A 77 -2.24 -1.01 -2.95
N LEU A 78 -1.19 -1.43 -3.66
CA LEU A 78 -1.23 -1.70 -5.10
C LEU A 78 -2.13 -2.89 -5.45
N THR A 79 -2.07 -3.97 -4.65
CA THR A 79 -2.94 -5.14 -4.80
C THR A 79 -4.41 -4.74 -4.66
N VAL A 80 -4.77 -3.92 -3.68
CA VAL A 80 -6.16 -3.43 -3.52
C VAL A 80 -6.61 -2.61 -4.74
N MET A 81 -5.75 -1.73 -5.25
CA MET A 81 -6.05 -0.95 -6.45
C MET A 81 -6.34 -1.85 -7.65
N ALA A 82 -5.51 -2.86 -7.84
CA ALA A 82 -5.64 -3.84 -8.90
C ALA A 82 -6.93 -4.70 -8.73
N LEU A 83 -7.20 -5.18 -7.52
CA LEU A 83 -8.41 -5.94 -7.19
C LEU A 83 -9.69 -5.11 -7.38
N ASN A 84 -9.69 -3.81 -7.07
CA ASN A 84 -10.84 -2.94 -7.29
C ASN A 84 -11.10 -2.66 -8.78
N GLU A 85 -10.07 -2.57 -9.63
CA GLU A 85 -10.27 -2.53 -11.08
C GLU A 85 -10.94 -3.81 -11.61
N MET A 86 -10.54 -4.98 -11.07
CA MET A 86 -11.16 -6.26 -11.40
C MET A 86 -12.59 -6.37 -10.89
N ALA A 87 -12.83 -5.93 -9.65
CA ALA A 87 -14.12 -5.94 -8.99
C ALA A 87 -15.12 -5.05 -9.73
N ALA A 88 -14.71 -3.83 -10.09
CA ALA A 88 -15.49 -2.91 -10.90
C ALA A 88 -15.81 -3.54 -12.27
N LYS A 89 -14.82 -4.14 -12.96
CA LYS A 89 -15.05 -4.83 -14.24
C LYS A 89 -16.04 -5.99 -14.11
N ALA A 90 -15.94 -6.77 -13.03
CA ALA A 90 -16.80 -7.91 -12.75
C ALA A 90 -18.18 -7.52 -12.19
N GLY A 91 -18.35 -6.28 -11.73
CA GLY A 91 -19.58 -5.78 -11.14
C GLY A 91 -19.82 -6.20 -9.69
N ARG A 92 -18.81 -6.78 -9.01
CA ARG A 92 -18.97 -7.26 -7.62
C ARG A 92 -17.69 -7.19 -6.79
N GLY A 93 -17.84 -7.06 -5.48
CA GLY A 93 -16.77 -6.93 -4.50
C GLY A 93 -16.23 -5.50 -4.38
N TYR A 94 -15.68 -5.16 -3.22
CA TYR A 94 -14.89 -3.95 -3.03
C TYR A 94 -13.83 -4.21 -1.97
N PHE A 95 -12.63 -3.68 -2.19
CA PHE A 95 -11.47 -3.88 -1.35
C PHE A 95 -11.01 -2.54 -0.77
N PHE A 96 -10.65 -2.54 0.50
CA PHE A 96 -10.03 -1.39 1.15
C PHE A 96 -8.59 -1.74 1.51
N HIS A 97 -7.69 -0.80 1.32
CA HIS A 97 -6.35 -0.88 1.88
C HIS A 97 -6.34 -0.20 3.22
N LEU A 98 -5.53 -0.75 4.11
CA LEU A 98 -5.18 -0.14 5.37
C LEU A 98 -3.66 0.10 5.37
N ARG A 99 -3.23 1.12 6.10
CA ARG A 99 -1.80 1.46 6.16
C ARG A 99 -1.01 0.33 6.81
N ASN A 100 0.10 -0.06 6.18
CA ASN A 100 1.02 -1.05 6.73
C ASN A 100 1.43 -0.66 8.16
N LYS A 101 1.51 -1.64 9.06
CA LYS A 101 1.98 -1.50 10.45
C LYS A 101 3.31 -0.73 10.56
N GLU A 102 4.21 -0.85 9.59
CA GLU A 102 5.47 -0.10 9.54
C GLU A 102 5.28 1.42 9.42
N PHE A 103 4.21 1.87 8.77
CA PHE A 103 3.88 3.29 8.66
C PHE A 103 3.68 3.92 10.05
N TRP A 104 3.13 3.15 10.99
CA TRP A 104 2.85 3.60 12.35
C TRP A 104 4.09 3.65 13.26
N LYS A 105 5.18 2.99 12.85
CA LYS A 105 6.48 3.08 13.55
C LYS A 105 7.18 4.41 13.26
N LYS A 106 6.98 4.97 12.06
CA LYS A 106 7.55 6.25 11.62
C LYS A 106 6.60 7.39 12.00
N ALA A 107 6.45 7.64 13.30
CA ALA A 107 5.66 8.78 13.74
C ALA A 107 6.28 10.09 13.22
N PRO A 108 5.46 11.09 12.82
CA PRO A 108 5.96 12.43 12.53
C PRO A 108 6.78 12.97 13.70
N ASN A 109 7.69 13.90 13.42
CA ASN A 109 8.41 14.59 14.49
C ASN A 109 7.41 15.19 15.50
N SER A 110 7.84 15.39 16.75
CA SER A 110 6.98 15.92 17.81
C SER A 110 6.43 17.31 17.51
N GLU A 111 7.06 18.05 16.59
CA GLU A 111 6.60 19.37 16.13
C GLU A 111 5.35 19.27 15.25
N LEU A 112 5.28 18.28 14.35
CA LEU A 112 4.14 18.05 13.46
C LEU A 112 3.02 17.25 14.13
N CYS A 113 3.37 16.32 15.03
CA CYS A 113 2.40 15.52 15.77
C CYS A 113 2.87 15.32 17.23
N PRO A 114 2.34 16.13 18.18
CA PRO A 114 2.66 16.01 19.60
C PRO A 114 2.41 14.57 20.09
N PRO A 115 3.23 14.05 21.04
CA PRO A 115 3.08 12.70 21.58
C PRO A 115 1.66 12.35 22.05
N GLU A 116 0.94 13.31 22.62
CA GLU A 116 -0.43 13.16 23.14
C GLU A 116 -1.46 12.94 22.02
N ARG A 117 -1.10 13.33 20.79
CA ARG A 117 -1.93 13.16 19.59
C ARG A 117 -1.47 12.00 18.71
N LYS A 118 -0.40 11.29 19.12
CA LYS A 118 0.02 10.10 18.40
C LYS A 118 -1.08 9.04 18.56
N PRO A 119 -1.72 8.63 17.45
CA PRO A 119 -2.70 7.57 17.53
C PRO A 119 -2.02 6.31 18.08
N GLN A 120 -2.78 5.52 18.83
CA GLN A 120 -2.28 4.22 19.29
C GLN A 120 -1.83 3.41 18.08
N GLN A 121 -0.78 2.61 18.23
CA GLN A 121 -0.35 1.77 17.10
C GLN A 121 -1.39 0.68 16.86
N PRO A 122 -1.65 0.32 15.59
CA PRO A 122 -2.48 -0.84 15.30
C PRO A 122 -1.91 -2.08 15.96
N GLY A 123 -2.77 -2.81 16.69
CA GLY A 123 -2.39 -4.07 17.32
C GLY A 123 -2.15 -5.19 16.31
N ALA A 124 -1.80 -6.37 16.82
CA ALA A 124 -1.58 -7.58 16.01
C ALA A 124 -2.76 -7.91 15.08
N GLN A 125 -3.98 -7.62 15.53
CA GLN A 125 -5.25 -7.92 14.83
C GLN A 125 -5.57 -6.99 13.66
N PHE A 126 -4.78 -5.92 13.45
CA PHE A 126 -5.04 -4.96 12.38
C PHE A 126 -4.70 -5.57 11.02
N PRO A 127 -5.67 -5.71 10.10
CA PRO A 127 -5.42 -6.27 8.78
C PRO A 127 -4.83 -5.22 7.82
N GLU A 128 -4.20 -5.68 6.74
CA GLU A 128 -3.70 -4.80 5.68
C GLU A 128 -4.72 -4.56 4.56
N ILE A 129 -5.68 -5.48 4.41
CA ILE A 129 -6.74 -5.42 3.40
C ILE A 129 -8.09 -5.80 4.06
N LEU A 130 -9.14 -5.07 3.70
CA LEU A 130 -10.52 -5.44 4.01
C LEU A 130 -11.27 -5.72 2.71
N TYR A 131 -12.13 -6.73 2.73
CA TYR A 131 -13.06 -7.03 1.65
C TYR A 131 -14.50 -6.87 2.12
N MET A 132 -15.35 -6.30 1.26
CA MET A 132 -16.80 -6.34 1.42
C MET A 132 -17.49 -6.88 0.18
N HIS A 133 -18.61 -7.56 0.38
CA HIS A 133 -19.47 -7.95 -0.72
C HIS A 133 -20.27 -6.73 -1.21
N TYR A 134 -19.74 -6.06 -2.23
CA TYR A 134 -20.37 -4.90 -2.85
C TYR A 134 -20.93 -5.25 -4.24
N GLU A 135 -22.11 -4.76 -4.59
CA GLU A 135 -22.65 -4.89 -5.94
C GLU A 135 -22.56 -3.54 -6.65
N TRP A 136 -21.84 -3.51 -7.76
CA TRP A 136 -21.62 -2.28 -8.49
C TRP A 136 -22.81 -1.99 -9.41
N ASP A 137 -23.50 -0.88 -9.18
CA ASP A 137 -24.41 -0.37 -10.19
C ASP A 137 -23.63 0.16 -11.42
N LYS A 138 -24.33 0.30 -12.56
CA LYS A 138 -23.70 0.72 -13.82
C LYS A 138 -23.08 2.12 -13.72
N ARG A 139 -23.70 3.03 -12.98
CA ARG A 139 -23.30 4.44 -12.83
C ARG A 139 -22.06 4.55 -11.95
N ASP A 140 -22.05 3.90 -10.80
CA ASP A 140 -20.94 3.87 -9.85
C ASP A 140 -19.72 3.17 -10.44
N ARG A 141 -19.93 2.06 -11.14
CA ARG A 141 -18.86 1.39 -11.89
C ARG A 141 -18.24 2.34 -12.91
N SER A 142 -19.06 3.01 -13.72
CA SER A 142 -18.57 3.97 -14.73
C SER A 142 -17.82 5.12 -14.07
N ARG A 143 -18.38 5.70 -13.00
CA ARG A 143 -17.75 6.80 -12.25
C ARG A 143 -16.42 6.39 -11.63
N PHE A 144 -16.31 5.18 -11.10
CA PHE A 144 -15.06 4.66 -10.55
C PHE A 144 -14.00 4.52 -11.64
N LEU A 145 -14.34 3.87 -12.75
CA LEU A 145 -13.45 3.65 -13.89
C LEU A 145 -13.07 4.95 -14.65
N GLN A 146 -13.88 5.99 -14.59
CA GLN A 146 -13.55 7.31 -15.16
C GLN A 146 -12.77 8.20 -14.19
N SER A 147 -12.72 7.85 -12.91
CA SER A 147 -11.97 8.62 -11.93
C SER A 147 -10.47 8.38 -12.04
N THR A 148 -9.68 9.40 -11.70
CA THR A 148 -8.21 9.29 -11.67
C THR A 148 -7.75 8.20 -10.71
N HIS A 149 -6.58 7.60 -10.97
CA HIS A 149 -6.03 6.55 -10.10
C HIS A 149 -5.83 7.03 -8.66
N ARG A 150 -5.42 8.28 -8.44
CA ARG A 150 -5.40 8.90 -7.10
C ARG A 150 -6.77 8.89 -6.42
N SER A 151 -7.83 9.24 -7.15
CA SER A 151 -9.19 9.28 -6.57
C SER A 151 -9.64 7.89 -6.15
N ARG A 152 -9.38 6.87 -6.96
CA ARG A 152 -9.67 5.47 -6.61
C ARG A 152 -8.87 5.01 -5.40
N TYR A 153 -7.60 5.40 -5.35
CA TYR A 153 -6.71 5.12 -4.21
C TYR A 153 -7.26 5.70 -2.90
N LEU A 154 -7.64 6.98 -2.90
CA LEU A 154 -8.23 7.63 -1.73
C LEU A 154 -9.56 6.99 -1.33
N ARG A 155 -10.43 6.67 -2.29
CA ARG A 155 -11.71 5.97 -2.04
C ARG A 155 -11.53 4.56 -1.48
N SER A 156 -10.38 3.95 -1.71
CA SER A 156 -10.06 2.61 -1.19
C SER A 156 -9.38 2.67 0.18
N ASP A 157 -9.16 3.85 0.75
CA ASP A 157 -8.60 3.99 2.11
C ASP A 157 -9.65 3.61 3.16
N GLY A 158 -9.45 2.47 3.80
CA GLY A 158 -10.36 1.90 4.80
C GLY A 158 -10.37 2.64 6.14
N LEU A 159 -9.53 3.65 6.34
CA LEU A 159 -9.61 4.53 7.52
C LEU A 159 -10.47 5.77 7.24
N VAL A 160 -10.62 6.14 5.97
CA VAL A 160 -11.34 7.34 5.54
C VAL A 160 -12.73 7.02 5.01
N ASN A 161 -12.87 5.91 4.27
CA ASN A 161 -14.08 5.58 3.53
C ASN A 161 -14.66 4.22 3.95
N LEU A 162 -14.90 4.03 5.25
CA LEU A 162 -15.57 2.82 5.72
C LEU A 162 -17.03 2.75 5.20
N PRO A 163 -17.52 1.53 4.92
CA PRO A 163 -18.93 1.34 4.57
C PRO A 163 -19.84 1.52 5.80
N PRO A 164 -21.18 1.51 5.62
CA PRO A 164 -22.12 1.63 6.73
C PRO A 164 -21.85 0.62 7.85
N PRO A 165 -22.10 0.97 9.14
CA PRO A 165 -21.68 0.17 10.29
C PRO A 165 -22.05 -1.32 10.25
N GLU A 166 -23.24 -1.66 9.74
CA GLU A 166 -23.75 -3.03 9.65
C GLU A 166 -23.10 -3.86 8.51
N THR A 167 -22.23 -3.26 7.71
CA THR A 167 -21.64 -3.93 6.55
C THR A 167 -20.64 -5.00 7.00
N PRO A 168 -20.82 -6.27 6.60
CA PRO A 168 -19.85 -7.32 6.91
C PRO A 168 -18.51 -7.09 6.20
N LEU A 169 -17.42 -7.18 6.96
CA LEU A 169 -16.05 -7.02 6.49
C LEU A 169 -15.27 -8.31 6.72
N TYR A 170 -14.52 -8.71 5.70
CA TYR A 170 -13.61 -9.84 5.74
C TYR A 170 -12.18 -9.32 5.78
N ALA A 171 -11.48 -9.58 6.87
CA ALA A 171 -10.09 -9.19 7.04
C ALA A 171 -9.18 -10.12 6.24
N ILE A 172 -8.22 -9.52 5.55
CA ILE A 172 -7.19 -10.22 4.78
C ILE A 172 -5.83 -9.73 5.24
N GLN A 173 -5.04 -10.63 5.82
CA GLN A 173 -3.63 -10.38 6.11
C GLN A 173 -2.82 -10.46 4.82
N PHE A 174 -1.95 -9.48 4.57
CA PHE A 174 -1.12 -9.43 3.37
C PHE A 174 0.35 -9.59 3.73
N VAL A 175 0.97 -10.64 3.20
CA VAL A 175 2.38 -10.98 3.47
C VAL A 175 3.12 -11.05 2.16
N SER A 176 4.15 -10.23 1.99
CA SER A 176 4.94 -10.16 0.75
C SER A 176 6.45 -10.31 0.94
N ALA A 177 6.88 -10.74 2.12
CA ALA A 177 8.29 -10.94 2.45
C ALA A 177 8.45 -12.24 3.23
N ALA A 178 9.55 -12.96 2.98
CA ALA A 178 9.83 -14.28 3.55
C ALA A 178 9.82 -14.32 5.09
N ASN A 179 9.96 -13.17 5.76
CA ASN A 179 10.01 -13.05 7.22
C ASN A 179 8.91 -12.13 7.79
N TYR A 180 7.83 -11.89 7.04
CA TYR A 180 6.73 -11.08 7.60
C TYR A 180 5.97 -11.92 8.63
N PRO A 181 5.81 -11.44 9.87
CA PRO A 181 5.08 -12.18 10.89
C PRO A 181 3.61 -12.32 10.48
N LEU A 182 3.12 -13.55 10.49
CA LEU A 182 1.69 -13.83 10.49
C LEU A 182 1.16 -13.67 11.91
N TYR A 183 0.04 -12.98 12.05
CA TYR A 183 -0.55 -12.75 13.35
C TYR A 183 -1.74 -13.70 13.53
N SER A 184 -1.75 -14.43 14.63
CA SER A 184 -2.96 -15.15 15.03
C SER A 184 -4.03 -14.15 15.46
N THR A 185 -5.25 -14.42 15.06
CA THR A 185 -6.44 -13.59 15.31
C THR A 185 -7.51 -14.44 15.97
N SER A 186 -8.33 -13.85 16.83
CA SER A 186 -9.42 -14.57 17.51
C SER A 186 -10.47 -15.12 16.53
N SER A 187 -10.60 -14.49 15.36
CA SER A 187 -11.43 -14.94 14.25
C SER A 187 -10.56 -15.47 13.11
N SER A 188 -11.07 -16.45 12.37
CA SER A 188 -10.40 -16.91 11.16
C SER A 188 -10.38 -15.80 10.10
N THR A 189 -9.20 -15.40 9.65
CA THR A 189 -9.02 -14.38 8.60
C THR A 189 -8.39 -15.00 7.38
N LEU A 190 -8.60 -14.40 6.20
CA LEU A 190 -7.83 -14.79 5.03
C LEU A 190 -6.40 -14.27 5.14
N VAL A 191 -5.48 -15.00 4.52
CA VAL A 191 -4.07 -14.66 4.41
C VAL A 191 -3.68 -14.78 2.94
N LEU A 192 -3.19 -13.67 2.39
CA LEU A 192 -2.62 -13.61 1.06
C LEU A 192 -1.09 -13.58 1.19
N LEU A 193 -0.45 -14.68 0.82
CA LEU A 193 1.00 -14.87 0.88
C LEU A 193 1.57 -14.69 -0.53
N GLU A 194 2.23 -13.58 -0.78
CA GLU A 194 2.94 -13.29 -2.01
C GLU A 194 4.40 -13.77 -1.90
N THR A 195 4.81 -14.55 -2.90
CA THR A 195 6.21 -14.96 -3.15
C THR A 195 6.71 -14.34 -4.45
N GLU A 196 7.98 -14.53 -4.80
CA GLU A 196 8.52 -14.03 -6.07
C GLU A 196 7.82 -14.64 -7.30
N GLN A 197 7.35 -15.89 -7.19
CA GLN A 197 6.84 -16.66 -8.33
C GLN A 197 5.32 -16.78 -8.34
N THR A 198 4.69 -16.76 -7.17
CA THR A 198 3.26 -17.05 -7.05
C THR A 198 2.64 -16.42 -5.81
N VAL A 199 1.31 -16.44 -5.76
CA VAL A 199 0.51 -16.00 -4.62
C VAL A 199 -0.23 -17.20 -4.06
N TYR A 200 -0.28 -17.30 -2.74
CA TYR A 200 -1.09 -18.29 -2.05
C TYR A 200 -2.21 -17.61 -1.27
N LEU A 201 -3.37 -18.24 -1.24
CA LEU A 201 -4.50 -17.82 -0.40
C LEU A 201 -4.86 -18.95 0.55
N ALA A 202 -4.88 -18.64 1.85
CA ALA A 202 -5.27 -19.56 2.92
C ALA A 202 -6.06 -18.80 3.99
N THR A 203 -6.64 -19.52 4.94
CA THR A 203 -7.11 -18.95 6.21
C THR A 203 -6.03 -19.08 7.29
N THR A 204 -6.08 -18.26 8.33
CA THR A 204 -5.17 -18.40 9.49
C THR A 204 -5.24 -19.79 10.11
N LYS A 205 -6.43 -20.38 10.18
CA LYS A 205 -6.64 -21.74 10.70
C LYS A 205 -5.98 -22.80 9.81
N GLU A 206 -6.12 -22.70 8.49
CA GLU A 206 -5.44 -23.60 7.54
C GLU A 206 -3.90 -23.49 7.69
N LEU A 207 -3.36 -22.30 7.99
CA LEU A 207 -1.93 -22.11 8.22
C LEU A 207 -1.44 -22.61 9.60
N GLU A 208 -2.25 -22.50 10.64
CA GLU A 208 -1.95 -23.07 11.96
C GLU A 208 -1.84 -24.60 11.88
N GLU A 209 -2.78 -25.25 11.18
CA GLU A 209 -2.74 -26.69 10.91
C GLU A 209 -1.49 -27.10 10.11
N ILE A 210 -1.00 -26.24 9.21
CA ILE A 210 0.27 -26.42 8.48
C ILE A 210 1.47 -26.35 9.42
N SER A 211 1.53 -25.34 10.28
CA SER A 211 2.66 -25.11 11.18
C SER A 211 2.89 -26.30 12.10
N ASP A 212 1.81 -26.88 12.63
CA ASP A 212 1.87 -28.06 13.49
C ASP A 212 2.38 -29.31 12.73
N VAL A 213 2.08 -29.40 11.43
CA VAL A 213 2.57 -30.47 10.55
C VAL A 213 4.02 -30.26 10.10
N TYR A 214 4.48 -29.02 9.93
CA TYR A 214 5.89 -28.71 9.60
C TYR A 214 6.86 -29.11 10.72
N ALA A 215 6.41 -29.10 11.98
CA ALA A 215 7.16 -29.70 13.09
C ALA A 215 7.31 -31.22 12.95
N SER A 216 6.54 -31.85 12.05
CA SER A 216 6.32 -33.29 12.00
C SER A 216 6.73 -33.99 10.69
N SER A 217 6.77 -33.34 9.50
CA SER A 217 7.32 -33.86 8.23
C SER A 217 7.03 -32.95 7.01
N GLU A 218 8.07 -32.57 6.23
CA GLU A 218 7.97 -31.64 5.07
C GLU A 218 7.22 -32.18 3.83
N LYS A 219 6.99 -33.48 3.69
CA LYS A 219 6.69 -34.07 2.36
C LYS A 219 5.24 -33.98 1.86
N ASN A 220 4.27 -33.46 2.62
CA ASN A 220 2.84 -33.59 2.29
C ASN A 220 2.02 -32.29 2.22
N LEU A 221 2.66 -31.13 2.14
CA LEU A 221 1.96 -29.85 2.30
C LEU A 221 1.11 -29.42 1.11
N LYS A 222 1.53 -29.75 -0.12
CA LYS A 222 0.74 -29.44 -1.32
C LYS A 222 -0.52 -30.29 -1.46
N GLU A 223 -0.53 -31.49 -0.88
CA GLU A 223 -1.68 -32.41 -0.97
C GLU A 223 -2.67 -32.24 0.18
N LYS A 224 -2.21 -31.85 1.37
CA LYS A 224 -3.07 -31.77 2.56
C LYS A 224 -3.82 -30.45 2.72
N PHE A 225 -3.29 -29.37 2.16
CA PHE A 225 -3.84 -28.05 2.41
C PHE A 225 -4.43 -27.47 1.14
N ASN A 226 -5.63 -26.90 1.25
CA ASN A 226 -6.28 -26.13 0.18
C ASN A 226 -5.56 -24.78 -0.06
N VAL A 227 -4.24 -24.76 0.04
CA VAL A 227 -3.36 -23.66 -0.31
C VAL A 227 -3.32 -23.64 -1.83
N LEU A 228 -4.21 -22.84 -2.40
CA LEU A 228 -4.32 -22.71 -3.84
C LEU A 228 -3.14 -21.87 -4.32
N GLU A 229 -2.29 -22.46 -5.14
CA GLU A 229 -1.27 -21.73 -5.89
C GLU A 229 -1.98 -20.87 -6.94
N VAL A 230 -1.80 -19.56 -6.84
CA VAL A 230 -2.54 -18.59 -7.63
C VAL A 230 -1.57 -17.83 -8.54
N GLY A 231 -1.37 -18.35 -9.76
CA GLY A 231 -0.48 -17.76 -10.75
C GLY A 231 -0.95 -16.43 -11.35
N SER A 232 -2.08 -15.85 -10.90
CA SER A 232 -2.54 -14.54 -11.39
C SER A 232 -3.43 -13.83 -10.38
N LEU A 233 -3.38 -12.49 -10.39
CA LEU A 233 -4.27 -11.67 -9.56
C LEU A 233 -5.76 -11.91 -9.86
N LYS A 234 -6.10 -12.30 -11.09
CA LYS A 234 -7.47 -12.67 -11.47
C LYS A 234 -7.97 -13.89 -10.71
N ALA A 235 -7.11 -14.87 -10.52
CA ALA A 235 -7.44 -16.04 -9.72
C ALA A 235 -7.52 -15.67 -8.23
N VAL A 236 -6.66 -14.76 -7.73
CA VAL A 236 -6.75 -14.25 -6.35
C VAL A 236 -8.11 -13.61 -6.11
N TYR A 237 -8.50 -12.70 -7.00
CA TYR A 237 -9.81 -12.05 -6.94
C TYR A 237 -10.95 -13.08 -6.89
N ARG A 238 -10.97 -14.07 -7.81
CA ARG A 238 -12.02 -15.09 -7.84
C ARG A 238 -12.11 -15.88 -6.54
N LEU A 239 -10.96 -16.30 -6.00
CA LEU A 239 -10.89 -17.08 -4.77
C LEU A 239 -11.31 -16.29 -3.55
N VAL A 240 -10.94 -15.00 -3.45
CA VAL A 240 -11.42 -14.15 -2.36
C VAL A 240 -12.93 -14.01 -2.41
N ILE A 241 -13.53 -13.74 -3.58
CA ILE A 241 -14.99 -13.65 -3.71
C ILE A 241 -15.68 -14.98 -3.36
N GLU A 242 -15.05 -16.12 -3.67
CA GLU A 242 -15.59 -17.44 -3.36
C GLU A 242 -15.50 -17.78 -1.87
N LYS A 243 -14.35 -17.55 -1.25
CA LYS A 243 -14.09 -17.83 0.18
C LYS A 243 -14.84 -16.87 1.10
N CYS A 244 -14.95 -15.59 0.75
CA CYS A 244 -15.69 -14.58 1.53
C CYS A 244 -17.21 -14.62 1.29
N ARG A 245 -17.77 -15.80 1.01
CA ARG A 245 -19.21 -16.01 1.06
C ARG A 245 -19.59 -16.33 2.50
N PRO A 246 -20.74 -15.85 3.00
CA PRO A 246 -21.18 -16.11 4.38
C PRO A 246 -21.24 -17.61 4.77
N ARG A 247 -21.36 -18.51 3.79
CA ARG A 247 -21.38 -19.96 4.02
C ARG A 247 -19.99 -20.59 4.18
N ASN A 248 -18.94 -19.94 3.71
CA ASN A 248 -17.60 -20.51 3.61
C ASN A 248 -16.69 -19.98 4.72
N VAL A 249 -16.65 -18.66 4.90
CA VAL A 249 -15.91 -17.98 5.97
C VAL A 249 -16.85 -16.94 6.58
N PRO A 250 -16.99 -16.88 7.92
CA PRO A 250 -17.77 -15.80 8.54
C PRO A 250 -17.08 -14.45 8.34
N ALA A 251 -17.85 -13.37 8.35
CA ALA A 251 -17.26 -12.03 8.37
C ALA A 251 -16.41 -11.87 9.63
N THR A 252 -15.26 -11.19 9.50
CA THR A 252 -14.36 -10.96 10.63
C THR A 252 -14.90 -9.87 11.56
N TYR A 253 -15.49 -8.83 10.98
CA TYR A 253 -16.07 -7.70 11.68
C TYR A 253 -17.30 -7.23 10.92
N ASN A 254 -18.21 -6.50 11.59
CA ASN A 254 -18.94 -5.45 10.87
C ASN A 254 -18.12 -4.14 10.85
N ALA A 255 -18.47 -3.20 9.97
CA ALA A 255 -17.73 -1.95 9.83
C ALA A 255 -17.73 -1.09 11.11
N GLY A 256 -18.82 -1.14 11.89
CA GLY A 256 -18.92 -0.45 13.19
C GLY A 256 -17.97 -1.00 14.23
N GLU A 257 -17.89 -2.33 14.36
CA GLU A 257 -16.93 -3.06 15.19
C GLU A 257 -15.50 -2.74 14.78
N PHE A 258 -15.18 -2.82 13.49
CA PHE A 258 -13.85 -2.47 13.00
C PHE A 258 -13.47 -1.03 13.38
N GLN A 259 -14.41 -0.07 13.23
CA GLN A 259 -14.17 1.33 13.55
C GLN A 259 -14.04 1.62 15.05
N ARG A 260 -14.63 0.78 15.91
CA ARG A 260 -14.62 0.94 17.38
C ARG A 260 -13.45 0.21 18.02
N ASP A 261 -13.19 -1.01 17.59
CA ASP A 261 -12.33 -1.97 18.29
C ASP A 261 -10.96 -2.12 17.63
N VAL A 262 -10.86 -1.87 16.32
CA VAL A 262 -9.63 -2.13 15.54
C VAL A 262 -8.92 -0.84 15.12
N ILE A 263 -9.67 0.19 14.69
CA ILE A 263 -9.07 1.48 14.34
C ILE A 263 -8.53 2.14 15.61
N PRO A 264 -7.21 2.39 15.68
CA PRO A 264 -6.63 3.08 16.82
C PRO A 264 -7.14 4.52 16.85
N ARG A 265 -7.91 4.86 17.88
CA ARG A 265 -8.30 6.25 18.17
C ARG A 265 -7.43 6.77 19.30
N SER A 266 -7.08 8.04 19.28
CA SER A 266 -6.66 8.69 20.52
C SER A 266 -7.83 8.56 21.49
N THR A 267 -7.62 7.91 22.63
CA THR A 267 -8.55 8.01 23.74
C THR A 267 -8.71 9.50 24.00
N THR A 268 -9.89 10.03 23.67
CA THR A 268 -10.20 11.40 23.97
C THR A 268 -10.19 11.47 25.48
N GLN A 269 -9.08 11.90 26.07
CA GLN A 269 -9.05 12.16 27.50
C GLN A 269 -10.21 13.12 27.75
N LEU A 270 -11.14 12.73 28.64
CA LEU A 270 -12.22 13.60 29.08
C LEU A 270 -11.57 14.93 29.49
N GLY A 271 -11.78 16.00 28.72
CA GLY A 271 -11.14 17.32 28.92
C GLY A 271 -10.14 17.76 27.84
N SER A 272 -9.83 16.92 26.84
CA SER A 272 -9.02 17.34 25.69
C SER A 272 -9.80 18.26 24.75
N ILE A 273 -9.25 19.46 24.56
CA ILE A 273 -9.82 20.52 23.72
C ILE A 273 -9.89 20.04 22.25
N PRO A 274 -11.04 20.16 21.55
CA PRO A 274 -11.19 19.73 20.16
C PRO A 274 -10.13 20.36 19.22
N LEU A 275 -9.73 19.60 18.20
CA LEU A 275 -8.83 20.08 17.16
C LEU A 275 -9.43 21.31 16.47
N GLY A 276 -8.72 22.45 16.48
CA GLY A 276 -9.20 23.71 15.91
C GLY A 276 -9.83 24.67 16.92
N THR A 277 -9.99 24.28 18.18
CA THR A 277 -10.30 25.25 19.24
C THR A 277 -9.04 26.07 19.49
N PRO A 278 -9.06 27.41 19.33
CA PRO A 278 -7.92 28.23 19.71
C PRO A 278 -7.61 27.96 21.17
N LEU A 279 -6.36 27.55 21.45
CA LEU A 279 -5.90 27.41 22.82
C LEU A 279 -6.10 28.76 23.51
N PRO A 280 -6.66 28.80 24.73
CA PRO A 280 -6.68 30.04 25.49
C PRO A 280 -5.25 30.57 25.52
N LEU A 281 -5.06 31.77 25.00
CA LEU A 281 -3.78 32.48 25.09
C LEU A 281 -3.39 32.43 26.56
N ALA A 282 -2.29 31.75 26.87
CA ALA A 282 -1.77 31.69 28.22
C ALA A 282 -1.70 33.12 28.75
N GLU A 283 -2.49 33.40 29.79
CA GLU A 283 -2.51 34.70 30.46
C GLU A 283 -1.11 34.93 31.05
N GLY A 284 -0.24 35.59 30.29
CA GLY A 284 1.14 35.80 30.71
C GLY A 284 2.07 36.39 29.67
N THR A 285 1.79 36.25 28.37
CA THR A 285 2.64 36.86 27.34
C THR A 285 2.25 38.31 27.12
N LYS A 286 2.95 39.22 27.80
CA LYS A 286 2.93 40.67 27.55
C LYS A 286 2.99 40.92 26.05
N GLN A 287 1.95 41.53 25.49
CA GLN A 287 1.91 41.94 24.09
C GLN A 287 3.11 42.85 23.76
N PRO A 288 3.98 42.48 22.81
CA PRO A 288 4.95 43.42 22.28
C PRO A 288 4.24 44.40 21.34
N GLY A 289 4.35 45.68 21.68
CA GLY A 289 4.39 46.80 20.73
C GLY A 289 3.26 46.93 19.72
N LYS A 290 2.31 47.83 20.04
CA LYS A 290 1.38 48.42 19.06
C LYS A 290 2.13 48.84 17.77
N PRO A 291 1.66 48.48 16.57
CA PRO A 291 2.22 49.01 15.34
C PRO A 291 1.89 50.50 15.21
N SER A 292 2.96 51.29 15.05
CA SER A 292 2.93 52.71 14.75
C SER A 292 2.06 53.00 13.51
N ARG A 293 1.03 53.84 13.70
CA ARG A 293 0.19 54.40 12.62
C ARG A 293 1.06 55.21 11.65
N ARG A 294 1.48 54.58 10.55
CA ARG A 294 2.08 55.29 9.42
C ARG A 294 0.97 56.06 8.67
N LYS A 295 0.92 57.38 8.87
CA LYS A 295 0.08 58.33 8.12
C LYS A 295 0.31 58.15 6.61
N ARG A 296 -0.69 57.65 5.90
CA ARG A 296 -0.71 57.58 4.43
C ARG A 296 -1.14 58.96 3.91
N ARG A 297 -0.21 59.72 3.34
CA ARG A 297 -0.50 60.97 2.60
C ARG A 297 -1.36 60.61 1.38
N ARG A 298 -2.59 61.11 1.34
CA ARG A 298 -3.39 61.21 0.13
C ARG A 298 -2.76 62.27 -0.78
N LYS A 299 -2.36 61.90 -1.99
CA LYS A 299 -2.15 62.84 -3.10
C LYS A 299 -3.32 62.61 -4.06
N GLY A 300 -4.20 63.60 -4.13
CA GLY A 300 -5.25 63.65 -5.14
C GLY A 300 -4.65 63.96 -6.50
N GLN A 301 -5.22 63.36 -7.53
CA GLN A 301 -5.29 63.97 -8.84
C GLN A 301 -6.59 63.50 -9.49
N SER A 302 -7.33 64.50 -9.95
CA SER A 302 -8.67 64.50 -10.52
C SER A 302 -8.64 64.26 -12.03
N ASP A 303 -9.83 63.93 -12.55
CA ASP A 303 -10.33 64.13 -13.92
C ASP A 303 -9.62 63.37 -15.06
N GLN A 304 -10.28 62.78 -16.07
CA GLN A 304 -11.48 63.19 -16.79
C GLN A 304 -12.11 61.99 -17.54
N THR A 305 -13.43 62.09 -17.73
CA THR A 305 -14.38 61.55 -18.74
C THR A 305 -13.97 60.58 -19.85
N ASP A 306 -14.86 59.61 -20.14
CA ASP A 306 -15.56 59.36 -21.43
C ASP A 306 -16.24 57.98 -21.31
N GLU A 307 -17.54 57.91 -21.01
CA GLU A 307 -18.69 57.93 -21.94
C GLU A 307 -18.65 56.84 -23.04
N GLU A 308 -19.62 55.92 -22.92
CA GLU A 308 -20.37 55.26 -23.99
C GLU A 308 -19.62 54.35 -25.01
N LEU A 309 -19.89 53.03 -24.96
CA LEU A 309 -20.48 52.37 -26.12
C LEU A 309 -21.14 51.02 -25.78
N LEU A 310 -22.31 50.88 -26.41
CA LEU A 310 -23.35 49.88 -26.28
C LEU A 310 -23.06 48.55 -27.01
N LYS A 311 -23.66 47.49 -26.47
CA LYS A 311 -24.49 46.45 -27.13
C LYS A 311 -23.91 45.44 -28.13
N GLU A 312 -24.54 44.25 -28.01
CA GLU A 312 -24.81 43.20 -29.02
C GLU A 312 -23.60 42.36 -29.43
N THR A 313 -23.66 41.03 -29.46
CA THR A 313 -24.66 40.12 -30.05
C THR A 313 -24.75 38.82 -29.23
N ALA A 314 -25.94 38.23 -29.02
CA ALA A 314 -26.63 37.28 -29.92
C ALA A 314 -25.77 36.06 -30.27
#